data_AF-A0AAU9KW56-F1
#
_entry.id   AF-A0AAU9KW56-F1
#
_cell.length_a   1.000
_cell.length_b   1.000
_cell.length_c   1.000
_cell.angle_alpha   90.00
_cell.angle_beta   90.00
_cell.angle_gamma   90.00
#
_symmetry.space_group_name_H-M   'P 1'
#
loop_
_entity.id
_entity.type
_entity.pdbx_description
1 polymer ?
#
loop_
_entity_poly.entity_id
_entity_poly.type
_entity_poly.pdbx_seq_one_letter_code
_entity_poly.pdbx_strand_id
1 'polypeptide(L)'
;MVLNSHNEELRTMESPSLELKQLGRETKSLKHKHKSSKRNTKVNREDAMRELLAGKIAEIEVGGDETVNDLSDIYLGETLLVQMKEKAEDVKEKEGLVAKENVMELASNLIYVSEQLEFMQKKISELNAKCILLKQRKGAVSTELVKTNATKTKLEQLCRELQKQNKLIVSESRRIADEEDQKRRDLSAQFQKTIEEVSAKMDKQGQDYVASLKENENLQQKLKIFLEQYTTREEHFQRQLETKDLTIQLAETKLRHQIELTSREAEKVKITLDKSKEFSDREVQLQAQLNSYSEKFDVVQQTLTKSNQMFTAFREEMDKMAKTTKKLEKENLALKRKCAEYDSGAIASIQGKVASAEETIKLQEKVKKLESLCRHLQAERKSIQQATDLSAAAATESAKR
;
A
#
# COMPACT_ATOMS: atom_id res chain seq x y z
N MET A 1 -5.43 -1.85 18.71
CA MET A 1 -4.23 -1.13 18.21
C MET A 1 -4.63 0.34 18.13
N VAL A 2 -4.51 1.07 19.23
CA VAL A 2 -3.33 1.87 19.65
C VAL A 2 -3.19 3.17 18.82
N LEU A 3 -3.71 4.25 19.43
CA LEU A 3 -3.11 5.58 19.68
C LEU A 3 -2.42 6.36 18.54
N ASN A 4 -2.86 7.61 18.35
CA ASN A 4 -2.09 8.85 18.63
C ASN A 4 -2.89 10.08 18.17
N SER A 5 -3.53 10.83 19.07
CA SER A 5 -2.96 12.00 19.76
C SER A 5 -2.21 12.94 18.82
N HIS A 6 -2.90 13.95 18.29
CA HIS A 6 -2.24 15.10 17.67
C HIS A 6 -1.87 16.12 18.75
N ASN A 7 -0.61 16.50 18.64
CA ASN A 7 0.23 17.28 19.53
C ASN A 7 -0.13 18.78 19.42
N GLU A 8 -0.70 19.35 20.47
CA GLU A 8 -0.83 20.81 20.65
C GLU A 8 0.47 21.32 21.30
N GLU A 9 1.45 21.66 20.47
CA GLU A 9 2.71 22.25 20.93
C GLU A 9 2.59 23.77 21.10
N LEU A 10 2.82 24.17 22.35
CA LEU A 10 3.09 25.49 22.90
C LEU A 10 3.74 26.49 21.93
N ARG A 11 3.14 27.69 21.84
CA ARG A 11 3.86 28.94 21.56
C ARG A 11 3.75 29.86 22.77
N THR A 12 4.70 29.74 23.69
CA THR A 12 4.99 30.77 24.69
C THR A 12 5.72 31.92 23.99
N MET A 13 5.06 33.07 23.85
CA MET A 13 5.72 34.31 23.47
C MET A 13 6.43 34.88 24.69
N GLU A 14 7.77 34.84 24.70
CA GLU A 14 8.59 35.59 25.65
C GLU A 14 8.52 37.09 25.34
N SER A 15 8.13 37.88 26.34
CA SER A 15 8.16 39.34 26.31
C SER A 15 9.59 39.87 26.51
N PRO A 16 10.03 40.94 25.82
CA PRO A 16 11.36 41.50 26.02
C PRO A 16 11.43 42.30 27.34
N SER A 17 12.42 41.98 28.16
CA SER A 17 12.76 42.67 29.41
C SER A 17 13.30 44.09 29.12
N LEU A 18 12.66 45.12 29.70
CA LEU A 18 13.12 46.51 29.66
C LEU A 18 13.93 46.81 30.93
N GLU A 19 15.27 46.83 30.83
CA GLU A 19 16.15 47.30 31.90
C GLU A 19 16.25 48.83 31.89
N LEU A 20 15.74 49.47 32.95
CA LEU A 20 15.96 50.89 33.27
C LEU A 20 17.36 51.09 33.85
N LYS A 21 18.23 51.83 33.14
CA LYS A 21 19.50 52.35 33.70
C LYS A 21 19.26 53.61 34.54
N GLN A 22 19.61 53.53 35.83
CA GLN A 22 19.62 54.66 36.76
C GLN A 22 20.79 55.62 36.46
N LEU A 23 20.49 56.91 36.33
CA LEU A 23 21.47 58.01 36.23
C LEU A 23 21.77 58.58 37.63
N GLY A 24 22.99 58.37 38.12
CA GLY A 24 23.49 58.95 39.36
C GLY A 24 23.80 60.45 39.24
N ARG A 25 23.39 61.23 40.24
CA ARG A 25 23.78 62.64 40.43
C ARG A 25 24.66 62.76 41.66
N GLU A 26 25.91 63.19 41.48
CA GLU A 26 26.77 63.63 42.59
C GLU A 26 26.57 65.12 42.88
N THR A 27 26.45 65.47 44.17
CA THR A 27 26.46 66.86 44.65
C THR A 27 27.74 67.11 45.45
N LYS A 28 28.51 68.14 45.08
CA LYS A 28 29.71 68.56 45.82
C LYS A 28 29.39 69.74 46.74
N SER A 29 29.68 69.54 48.03
CA SER A 29 29.57 70.52 49.12
C SER A 29 30.84 71.38 49.20
N LEU A 30 30.68 72.71 49.34
CA LEU A 30 31.76 73.65 49.64
C LEU A 30 31.53 74.28 51.01
N LYS A 31 32.45 74.03 51.96
CA LYS A 31 32.51 74.67 53.27
C LYS A 31 33.52 75.82 53.22
N HIS A 32 33.12 77.04 53.57
CA HIS A 32 34.04 78.14 53.88
C HIS A 32 34.07 78.45 55.39
N LYS A 33 35.29 78.53 55.92
CA LYS A 33 35.65 78.85 57.31
C LYS A 33 36.04 80.34 57.34
N HIS A 34 35.41 81.16 58.18
CA HIS A 34 35.90 82.50 58.50
C HIS A 34 36.48 82.53 59.92
N LYS A 35 37.76 82.89 60.04
CA LYS A 35 38.46 83.08 61.32
C LYS A 35 39.00 84.52 61.40
N SER A 36 38.49 85.23 62.41
CA SER A 36 39.05 86.37 63.17
C SER A 36 39.87 87.45 62.43
N SER A 37 39.28 88.63 62.29
CA SER A 37 40.00 89.91 62.28
C SER A 37 39.32 90.88 63.25
N LYS A 38 39.41 90.58 64.56
CA LYS A 38 38.68 91.33 65.60
C LYS A 38 39.48 92.51 66.20
N ARG A 39 40.81 92.53 66.00
CA ARG A 39 41.69 93.64 66.46
C ARG A 39 41.75 94.78 65.45
N ASN A 40 41.84 94.48 64.15
CA ASN A 40 41.90 95.49 63.11
C ASN A 40 40.58 96.27 62.97
N THR A 41 39.46 95.65 63.34
CA THR A 41 38.14 96.30 63.40
C THR A 41 37.98 97.29 64.54
N LYS A 42 38.79 97.22 65.61
CA LYS A 42 38.62 98.11 66.78
C LYS A 42 39.30 99.46 66.56
N VAL A 43 40.55 99.46 66.07
CA VAL A 43 41.28 100.68 65.68
C VAL A 43 40.55 101.40 64.54
N ASN A 44 40.15 100.65 63.52
CA ASN A 44 39.38 101.20 62.39
C ASN A 44 37.99 101.72 62.78
N ARG A 45 37.42 101.26 63.91
CA ARG A 45 36.15 101.75 64.45
C ARG A 45 36.32 103.00 65.31
N GLU A 46 37.43 103.12 66.04
CA GLU A 46 37.78 104.34 66.78
C GLU A 46 38.15 105.47 65.81
N ASP A 47 38.93 105.19 64.77
CA ASP A 47 39.25 106.18 63.72
C ASP A 47 38.02 106.57 62.89
N ALA A 48 37.17 105.60 62.52
CA ALA A 48 35.90 105.90 61.86
C ALA A 48 34.95 106.72 62.74
N MET A 49 34.89 106.48 64.05
CA MET A 49 34.11 107.30 64.99
C MET A 49 34.67 108.72 65.12
N ARG A 50 36.01 108.87 65.18
CA ARG A 50 36.66 110.18 65.20
C ARG A 50 36.39 110.95 63.92
N GLU A 51 36.46 110.29 62.77
CA GLU A 51 36.17 110.90 61.47
C GLU A 51 34.69 111.27 61.35
N LEU A 52 33.76 110.42 61.82
CA LEU A 52 32.32 110.73 61.87
C LEU A 52 32.02 111.92 62.78
N LEU A 53 32.66 111.99 63.95
CA LEU A 53 32.53 113.12 64.87
C LEU A 53 33.10 114.40 64.24
N ALA A 54 34.28 114.34 63.63
CA ALA A 54 34.87 115.48 62.92
C ALA A 54 33.98 115.95 61.75
N GLY A 55 33.33 115.02 61.05
CA GLY A 55 32.33 115.32 60.02
C GLY A 55 31.10 116.01 60.57
N LYS A 56 30.54 115.48 61.66
CA LYS A 56 29.33 116.05 62.28
C LYS A 56 29.59 117.42 62.89
N ILE A 57 30.77 117.63 63.46
CA ILE A 57 31.21 118.94 63.95
C ILE A 57 31.32 119.92 62.78
N ALA A 58 31.99 119.54 61.69
CA ALA A 58 32.07 120.36 60.48
C ALA A 58 30.71 120.67 59.83
N GLU A 59 29.75 119.73 59.89
CA GLU A 59 28.38 119.92 59.41
C GLU A 59 27.61 120.95 60.26
N ILE A 60 27.82 120.94 61.57
CA ILE A 60 27.23 121.92 62.50
C ILE A 60 27.86 123.30 62.29
N GLU A 61 29.18 123.39 62.11
CA GLU A 61 29.92 124.64 61.91
C GLU A 61 29.54 125.37 60.61
N VAL A 62 29.14 124.64 59.57
CA VAL A 62 28.78 125.21 58.25
C VAL A 62 27.26 125.31 58.07
N GLY A 63 26.48 125.03 59.12
CA GLY A 63 25.03 125.22 59.09
C GLY A 63 24.29 124.23 58.19
N GLY A 64 24.68 122.94 58.20
CA GLY A 64 23.83 121.80 57.82
C GLY A 64 23.36 121.65 56.37
N ASP A 65 23.22 122.72 55.57
CA ASP A 65 22.64 122.67 54.23
C ASP A 65 22.94 123.93 53.40
N GLU A 66 24.20 124.38 53.36
CA GLU A 66 24.64 125.27 52.29
C GLU A 66 25.36 124.47 51.21
N THR A 67 24.76 124.49 50.02
CA THR A 67 25.43 124.10 48.77
C THR A 67 26.83 124.70 48.74
N VAL A 68 27.86 123.84 48.81
CA VAL A 68 29.28 124.18 48.68
C VAL A 68 29.59 124.59 47.23
N ASN A 69 28.84 125.55 46.70
CA ASN A 69 28.94 126.05 45.33
C ASN A 69 29.40 127.50 45.28
N ASP A 70 29.27 128.27 46.37
CA ASP A 70 29.74 129.65 46.38
C ASP A 70 31.18 129.73 46.93
N LEU A 71 32.15 129.65 46.01
CA LEU A 71 33.57 129.94 46.28
C LEU A 71 33.90 131.42 46.05
N SER A 72 32.92 132.24 45.66
CA SER A 72 33.11 133.66 45.33
C SER A 72 33.64 134.46 46.51
N ASP A 73 33.25 134.10 47.74
CA ASP A 73 33.71 134.72 48.99
C ASP A 73 35.22 134.59 49.28
N ILE A 74 35.91 133.65 48.63
CA ILE A 74 37.35 133.44 48.85
C ILE A 74 38.15 134.62 48.28
N TYR A 75 37.67 135.24 47.21
CA TYR A 75 38.30 136.39 46.56
C TYR A 75 38.09 137.72 47.33
N LEU A 76 37.12 137.76 48.26
CA LEU A 76 36.89 138.93 49.11
C LEU A 76 38.05 139.15 50.11
N GLY A 77 38.70 138.06 50.54
CA GLY A 77 39.82 138.11 51.48
C GLY A 77 41.08 138.76 50.91
N GLU A 78 41.34 138.58 49.60
CA GLU A 78 42.48 139.20 48.92
C GLU A 78 42.29 140.71 48.75
N THR A 79 41.07 141.13 48.42
CA THR A 79 40.69 142.56 48.30
C THR A 79 40.82 143.30 49.65
N LEU A 80 40.44 142.63 50.74
CA LEU A 80 40.56 143.17 52.10
C LEU A 80 42.01 143.34 52.54
N LEU A 81 42.89 142.40 52.20
CA LEU A 81 44.33 142.48 52.52
C LEU A 81 45.00 143.68 51.84
N VAL A 82 44.59 144.01 50.61
CA VAL A 82 45.06 145.18 49.86
C VAL A 82 44.63 146.48 50.54
N GLN A 83 43.35 146.59 50.96
CA GLN A 83 42.84 147.76 51.67
C GLN A 83 43.52 147.99 53.03
N MET A 84 43.95 146.91 53.71
CA MET A 84 44.70 147.02 54.96
C MET A 84 46.11 147.58 54.76
N LYS A 85 46.76 147.21 53.66
CA LYS A 85 48.09 147.72 53.32
C LYS A 85 48.05 149.22 53.01
N GLU A 86 47.06 149.68 52.24
CA GLU A 86 46.89 151.09 51.90
C GLU A 86 46.64 151.95 53.15
N LYS A 87 45.73 151.54 54.05
CA LYS A 87 45.47 152.29 55.30
C LYS A 87 46.66 152.32 56.27
N ALA A 88 47.52 151.30 56.25
CA ALA A 88 48.74 151.28 57.07
C ALA A 88 49.83 152.23 56.51
N GLU A 89 49.88 152.41 55.18
CA GLU A 89 50.79 153.37 54.54
C GLU A 89 50.35 154.83 54.78
N ASP A 90 49.05 155.13 54.73
CA ASP A 90 48.50 156.49 54.96
C ASP A 90 48.81 157.09 56.35
N VAL A 91 49.01 156.25 57.36
CA VAL A 91 49.33 156.68 58.74
C VAL A 91 50.81 157.02 58.90
N LYS A 92 51.67 156.57 57.99
CA LYS A 92 53.12 156.83 58.04
C LYS A 92 53.49 158.21 57.50
N GLU A 93 52.63 158.86 56.72
CA GLU A 93 52.92 160.14 56.03
C GLU A 93 52.35 161.40 56.70
N LYS A 94 51.62 161.31 57.82
CA LYS A 94 51.09 162.49 58.54
C LYS A 94 52.01 162.99 59.67
N GLU A 95 53.07 163.71 59.33
CA GLU A 95 53.88 164.49 60.29
C GLU A 95 53.27 165.89 60.51
N GLY A 96 52.33 166.02 61.45
CA GLY A 96 51.76 167.34 61.75
C GLY A 96 50.57 167.44 62.73
N LEU A 97 50.32 166.44 63.59
CA LEU A 97 49.27 166.48 64.61
C LEU A 97 49.80 165.98 65.97
N VAL A 98 49.14 166.42 67.06
CA VAL A 98 49.62 166.30 68.46
C VAL A 98 49.60 164.83 68.90
N ALA A 99 50.58 164.41 69.73
CA ALA A 99 50.83 163.03 70.18
C ALA A 99 49.61 162.25 70.76
N LYS A 100 48.50 162.92 71.08
CA LYS A 100 47.26 162.32 71.59
C LYS A 100 46.34 161.79 70.48
N GLU A 101 46.39 162.36 69.27
CA GLU A 101 45.61 161.92 68.10
C GLU A 101 46.25 160.71 67.42
N ASN A 102 47.58 160.66 67.32
CA ASN A 102 48.30 159.49 66.77
C ASN A 102 48.05 158.19 67.55
N VAL A 103 47.90 158.26 68.88
CA VAL A 103 47.61 157.08 69.72
C VAL A 103 46.17 156.59 69.51
N MET A 104 45.23 157.50 69.24
CA MET A 104 43.82 157.16 69.01
C MET A 104 43.61 156.51 67.63
N GLU A 105 44.28 157.01 66.60
CA GLU A 105 44.26 156.45 65.25
C GLU A 105 44.94 155.07 65.18
N LEU A 106 46.07 154.91 65.88
CA LEU A 106 46.77 153.61 65.96
C LEU A 106 45.95 152.55 66.71
N ALA A 107 45.25 152.93 67.78
CA ALA A 107 44.35 152.03 68.51
C ALA A 107 43.14 151.61 67.66
N SER A 108 42.55 152.54 66.90
CA SER A 108 41.45 152.25 65.98
C SER A 108 41.88 151.28 64.88
N ASN A 109 43.08 151.46 64.31
CA ASN A 109 43.63 150.55 63.31
C ASN A 109 43.98 149.16 63.88
N LEU A 110 44.48 149.08 65.12
CA LEU A 110 44.76 147.79 65.75
C LEU A 110 43.47 147.00 66.04
N ILE A 111 42.41 147.67 66.47
CA ILE A 111 41.07 147.07 66.63
C ILE A 111 40.55 146.57 65.28
N TYR A 112 40.64 147.40 64.23
CA TYR A 112 40.24 147.00 62.87
C TYR A 112 41.03 145.78 62.36
N VAL A 113 42.35 145.75 62.56
CA VAL A 113 43.19 144.59 62.19
C VAL A 113 42.80 143.34 62.98
N SER A 114 42.50 143.49 64.28
CA SER A 114 42.05 142.38 65.11
C SER A 114 40.70 141.82 64.64
N GLU A 115 39.73 142.69 64.34
CA GLU A 115 38.42 142.28 63.82
C GLU A 115 38.54 141.56 62.46
N GLN A 116 39.43 142.04 61.59
CA GLN A 116 39.67 141.40 60.29
C GLN A 116 40.42 140.06 60.40
N LEU A 117 41.35 139.92 61.36
CA LEU A 117 41.97 138.63 61.66
C LEU A 117 40.96 137.63 62.21
N GLU A 118 40.05 138.05 63.09
CA GLU A 118 38.95 137.20 63.56
C GLU A 118 38.03 136.78 62.41
N PHE A 119 37.71 137.69 61.48
CA PHE A 119 36.94 137.37 60.28
C PHE A 119 37.65 136.33 59.39
N MET A 120 38.93 136.54 59.11
CA MET A 120 39.73 135.60 58.32
C MET A 120 39.85 134.23 59.02
N GLN A 121 40.00 134.22 60.34
CA GLN A 121 40.07 132.98 61.11
C GLN A 121 38.75 132.21 61.08
N LYS A 122 37.60 132.90 61.17
CA LYS A 122 36.27 132.30 60.95
C LYS A 122 36.14 131.71 59.54
N LYS A 123 36.60 132.42 58.51
CA LYS A 123 36.53 131.93 57.13
C LYS A 123 37.43 130.71 56.89
N ILE A 124 38.61 130.67 57.51
CA ILE A 124 39.49 129.49 57.48
C ILE A 124 38.83 128.29 58.17
N SER A 125 38.16 128.49 59.32
CA SER A 125 37.41 127.40 59.96
C SER A 125 36.25 126.89 59.09
N GLU A 126 35.48 127.78 58.46
CA GLU A 126 34.41 127.40 57.52
C GLU A 126 34.93 126.60 56.32
N LEU A 127 36.04 127.05 55.72
CA LEU A 127 36.66 126.35 54.59
C LEU A 127 37.22 124.99 54.99
N ASN A 128 37.83 124.88 56.17
CA ASN A 128 38.29 123.60 56.70
C ASN A 128 37.12 122.63 56.93
N ALA A 129 36.02 123.10 57.51
CA ALA A 129 34.81 122.32 57.70
C ALA A 129 34.19 121.87 56.35
N LYS A 130 34.07 122.77 55.37
CA LYS A 130 33.65 122.44 53.98
C LYS A 130 34.57 121.37 53.37
N CYS A 131 35.89 121.47 53.57
CA CYS A 131 36.85 120.51 53.03
C CYS A 131 36.71 119.10 53.66
N ILE A 132 36.38 119.01 54.95
CA ILE A 132 36.10 117.75 55.65
C ILE A 132 34.83 117.11 55.09
N LEU A 133 33.74 117.88 54.95
CA LEU A 133 32.48 117.41 54.38
C LEU A 133 32.62 116.89 52.95
N LEU A 134 33.38 117.61 52.11
CA LEU A 134 33.66 117.17 50.73
C LEU A 134 34.44 115.85 50.69
N LYS A 135 35.42 115.66 51.59
CA LYS A 135 36.17 114.39 51.69
C LYS A 135 35.25 113.24 52.09
N GLN A 136 34.37 113.44 53.07
CA GLN A 136 33.41 112.42 53.50
C GLN A 136 32.40 112.09 52.41
N ARG A 137 31.84 113.11 51.74
CA ARG A 137 30.92 112.92 50.61
C ARG A 137 31.58 112.17 49.46
N LYS A 138 32.83 112.50 49.12
CA LYS A 138 33.63 111.76 48.13
C LYS A 138 33.83 110.30 48.55
N GLY A 139 34.12 110.04 49.82
CA GLY A 139 34.22 108.69 50.38
C GLY A 139 32.91 107.90 50.23
N ALA A 140 31.78 108.49 50.65
CA ALA A 140 30.45 107.87 50.54
C ALA A 140 30.12 107.52 49.08
N VAL A 141 30.24 108.48 48.15
CA VAL A 141 30.01 108.27 46.72
C VAL A 141 30.96 107.19 46.15
N SER A 142 32.22 107.18 46.57
CA SER A 142 33.17 106.14 46.15
C SER A 142 32.75 104.74 46.62
N THR A 143 32.25 104.60 47.86
CA THR A 143 31.77 103.30 48.35
C THR A 143 30.49 102.85 47.65
N GLU A 144 29.59 103.78 47.34
CA GLU A 144 28.39 103.49 46.54
C GLU A 144 28.75 103.09 45.11
N LEU A 145 29.75 103.73 44.50
CA LEU A 145 30.25 103.35 43.18
C LEU A 145 30.82 101.93 43.16
N VAL A 146 31.57 101.53 44.19
CA VAL A 146 32.08 100.16 44.31
C VAL A 146 30.94 99.15 44.47
N LYS A 147 29.94 99.45 45.31
CA LYS A 147 28.76 98.58 45.50
C LYS A 147 27.95 98.44 44.21
N THR A 148 27.70 99.55 43.51
CA THR A 148 26.96 99.56 42.23
C THR A 148 27.74 98.86 41.13
N ASN A 149 29.07 98.98 41.08
CA ASN A 149 29.89 98.20 40.15
C ASN A 149 29.87 96.70 40.48
N ALA A 150 29.87 96.33 41.76
CA ALA A 150 29.76 94.93 42.17
C ALA A 150 28.39 94.32 41.82
N THR A 151 27.29 95.07 42.01
CA THR A 151 25.95 94.62 41.59
C THR A 151 25.83 94.58 40.06
N LYS A 152 26.38 95.57 39.35
CA LYS A 152 26.47 95.56 37.87
C LYS A 152 27.19 94.32 37.36
N THR A 153 28.37 94.00 37.91
CA THR A 153 29.15 92.81 37.51
C THR A 153 28.35 91.52 37.74
N LYS A 154 27.64 91.41 38.88
CA LYS A 154 26.77 90.26 39.16
C LYS A 154 25.59 90.16 38.18
N LEU A 155 24.97 91.29 37.85
CA LEU A 155 23.88 91.33 36.85
C LEU A 155 24.38 90.96 35.47
N GLU A 156 25.55 91.46 35.04
CA GLU A 156 26.16 91.08 33.77
C GLU A 156 26.49 89.58 33.69
N GLN A 157 27.01 88.99 34.78
CA GLN A 157 27.24 87.56 34.88
C GLN A 157 25.92 86.77 34.79
N LEU A 158 24.88 87.19 35.51
CA LEU A 158 23.56 86.57 35.46
C LEU A 158 22.95 86.67 34.06
N CYS A 159 23.05 87.82 33.39
CA CYS A 159 22.58 87.99 32.02
C CYS A 159 23.33 87.10 31.03
N ARG A 160 24.65 86.95 31.15
CA ARG A 160 25.45 86.05 30.31
C ARG A 160 25.07 84.59 30.54
N GLU A 161 24.90 84.18 31.79
CA GLU A 161 24.47 82.81 32.11
C GLU A 161 23.03 82.55 31.64
N LEU A 162 22.12 83.50 31.80
CA LEU A 162 20.75 83.41 31.29
C LEU A 162 20.73 83.31 29.76
N GLN A 163 21.54 84.10 29.05
CA GLN A 163 21.69 83.99 27.60
C GLN A 163 22.25 82.64 27.16
N LYS A 164 23.23 82.10 27.90
CA LYS A 164 23.81 80.78 27.65
C LYS A 164 22.78 79.67 27.87
N GLN A 165 22.03 79.73 28.96
CA GLN A 165 20.95 78.79 29.25
C GLN A 165 19.83 78.87 28.22
N ASN A 166 19.43 80.08 27.80
CA ASN A 166 18.42 80.26 26.76
C ASN A 166 18.88 79.66 25.42
N LYS A 167 20.13 79.91 25.00
CA LYS A 167 20.71 79.25 23.81
C LYS A 167 20.71 77.73 23.93
N LEU A 168 21.06 77.19 25.10
CA LEU A 168 21.06 75.75 25.36
C LEU A 168 19.64 75.17 25.28
N ILE A 169 18.66 75.83 25.90
CA ILE A 169 17.24 75.43 25.83
C ILE A 169 16.78 75.43 24.37
N VAL A 170 17.05 76.49 23.60
CA VAL A 170 16.66 76.56 22.18
C VAL A 170 17.30 75.43 21.37
N SER A 171 18.60 75.16 21.57
CA SER A 171 19.28 74.06 20.88
C SER A 171 18.71 72.69 21.27
N GLU A 172 18.38 72.50 22.55
CA GLU A 172 17.85 71.24 23.06
C GLU A 172 16.40 71.04 22.63
N SER A 173 15.55 72.07 22.66
CA SER A 173 14.19 72.04 22.11
C SER A 173 14.19 71.71 20.62
N ARG A 174 15.13 72.27 19.86
CA ARG A 174 15.29 71.93 18.44
C ARG A 174 15.71 70.48 18.25
N ARG A 175 16.71 70.00 19.00
CA ARG A 175 17.16 68.60 18.96
C ARG A 175 16.01 67.63 19.28
N ILE A 176 15.24 67.92 20.33
CA ILE A 176 14.07 67.13 20.73
C ILE A 176 13.01 67.13 19.62
N ALA A 177 12.74 68.28 19.00
CA ALA A 177 11.79 68.37 17.88
C ALA A 177 12.24 67.53 16.68
N ASP A 178 13.51 67.63 16.30
CA ASP A 178 14.09 66.85 15.17
C ASP A 178 14.06 65.34 15.46
N GLU A 179 14.33 64.92 16.71
CA GLU A 179 14.26 63.52 17.13
C GLU A 179 12.84 62.97 17.16
N GLU A 180 11.87 63.76 17.62
CA GLU A 180 10.46 63.38 17.63
C GLU A 180 9.92 63.28 16.19
N ASP A 181 10.28 64.22 15.31
CA ASP A 181 9.91 64.17 13.90
C ASP A 181 10.57 62.98 13.19
N GLN A 182 11.81 62.62 13.55
CA GLN A 182 12.45 61.41 13.03
C GLN A 182 11.74 60.14 13.50
N LYS A 183 11.39 60.04 14.79
CA LYS A 183 10.61 58.90 15.32
C LYS A 183 9.26 58.76 14.62
N ARG A 184 8.58 59.88 14.34
CA ARG A 184 7.32 59.88 13.59
C ARG A 184 7.52 59.35 12.17
N ARG A 185 8.55 59.81 11.46
CA ARG A 185 8.89 59.30 10.11
C ARG A 185 9.21 57.82 10.13
N ASP A 186 10.03 57.36 11.07
CA ASP A 186 10.41 55.96 11.18
C ASP A 186 9.20 55.07 11.50
N LEU A 187 8.32 55.53 12.41
CA LEU A 187 7.09 54.82 12.75
C LEU A 187 6.13 54.75 11.55
N SER A 188 5.93 55.86 10.83
CA SER A 188 5.13 55.87 9.61
C SER A 188 5.71 54.93 8.54
N ALA A 189 7.02 54.90 8.36
CA ALA A 189 7.68 54.00 7.42
C ALA A 189 7.50 52.52 7.82
N GLN A 190 7.60 52.20 9.11
CA GLN A 190 7.35 50.84 9.61
C GLN A 190 5.89 50.41 9.41
N PHE A 191 4.92 51.30 9.65
CA PHE A 191 3.51 51.01 9.39
C PHE A 191 3.28 50.77 7.89
N GLN A 192 3.80 51.64 7.03
CA GLN A 192 3.65 51.51 5.59
C GLN A 192 4.26 50.19 5.08
N LYS A 193 5.48 49.87 5.53
CA LYS A 193 6.15 48.59 5.22
C LYS A 193 5.32 47.39 5.70
N THR A 194 4.76 47.46 6.91
CA THR A 194 3.93 46.37 7.45
C THR A 194 2.66 46.18 6.62
N ILE A 195 2.02 47.27 6.20
CA ILE A 195 0.85 47.21 5.31
C ILE A 195 1.22 46.56 3.98
N GLU A 196 2.33 46.98 3.37
CA GLU A 196 2.83 46.40 2.12
C GLU A 196 3.15 44.90 2.26
N GLU A 197 3.79 44.48 3.36
CA GLU A 197 4.05 43.07 3.64
C GLU A 197 2.77 42.25 3.84
N VAL A 198 1.75 42.82 4.50
CA VAL A 198 0.44 42.17 4.68
C VAL A 198 -0.28 42.06 3.33
N SER A 199 -0.32 43.13 2.54
CA SER A 199 -0.91 43.12 1.19
C SER A 199 -0.23 42.09 0.30
N ALA A 200 1.11 42.06 0.26
CA ALA A 200 1.85 41.08 -0.52
C ALA A 200 1.58 39.64 -0.07
N LYS A 201 1.39 39.39 1.24
CA LYS A 201 0.99 38.08 1.76
C LYS A 201 -0.43 37.71 1.34
N MET A 202 -1.38 38.64 1.39
CA MET A 202 -2.75 38.40 0.93
C MET A 202 -2.80 38.09 -0.56
N ASP A 203 -2.07 38.86 -1.38
CA ASP A 203 -1.99 38.63 -2.83
C ASP A 203 -1.36 37.27 -3.14
N LYS A 204 -0.27 36.92 -2.45
CA LYS A 204 0.37 35.60 -2.59
C LYS A 204 -0.57 34.48 -2.18
N GLN A 205 -1.27 34.59 -1.05
CA GLN A 205 -2.26 33.61 -0.63
C GLN A 205 -3.40 33.46 -1.65
N GLY A 206 -3.86 34.56 -2.25
CA GLY A 206 -4.84 34.53 -3.33
C GLY A 206 -4.33 33.78 -4.56
N GLN A 207 -3.08 34.03 -4.96
CA GLN A 207 -2.44 33.32 -6.07
C GLN A 207 -2.26 31.83 -5.77
N ASP A 208 -1.78 31.48 -4.58
CA ASP A 208 -1.60 30.08 -4.14
C ASP A 208 -2.96 29.34 -4.09
N TYR A 209 -4.02 30.01 -3.64
CA TYR A 209 -5.37 29.47 -3.64
C TYR A 209 -5.88 29.19 -5.06
N VAL A 210 -5.72 30.14 -5.99
CA VAL A 210 -6.10 29.96 -7.40
C VAL A 210 -5.27 28.85 -8.06
N ALA A 211 -3.97 28.79 -7.77
CA ALA A 211 -3.11 27.72 -8.26
C ALA A 211 -3.55 26.33 -7.75
N SER A 212 -3.90 26.24 -6.47
CA SER A 212 -4.42 25.01 -5.86
C SER A 212 -5.76 24.58 -6.45
N LEU A 213 -6.68 25.51 -6.73
CA LEU A 213 -7.94 25.21 -7.43
C LEU A 213 -7.67 24.66 -8.84
N LYS A 214 -6.76 25.28 -9.59
CA LYS A 214 -6.39 24.82 -10.93
C LYS A 214 -5.73 23.44 -10.92
N GLU A 215 -4.89 23.17 -9.92
CA GLU A 215 -4.32 21.83 -9.73
C GLU A 215 -5.40 20.79 -9.42
N ASN A 216 -6.36 21.12 -8.55
CA ASN A 216 -7.49 20.25 -8.22
C ASN A 216 -8.34 19.94 -9.46
N GLU A 217 -8.68 20.95 -10.27
CA GLU A 217 -9.38 20.76 -11.55
C GLU A 217 -8.61 19.83 -12.51
N ASN A 218 -7.28 20.01 -12.62
CA ASN A 218 -6.44 19.15 -13.46
C ASN A 218 -6.41 17.70 -12.94
N LEU A 219 -6.32 17.51 -11.62
CA LEU A 219 -6.39 16.18 -11.00
C LEU A 219 -7.75 15.53 -11.23
N GLN A 220 -8.85 16.28 -11.10
CA GLN A 220 -10.19 15.79 -11.38
C GLN A 220 -10.34 15.36 -12.86
N GLN A 221 -9.81 16.15 -13.80
CA GLN A 221 -9.80 15.79 -15.23
C GLN A 221 -8.98 14.53 -15.50
N LYS A 222 -7.79 14.41 -14.91
CA LYS A 222 -6.96 13.20 -15.03
C LYS A 222 -7.68 11.97 -14.47
N LEU A 223 -8.33 12.09 -13.32
CA LEU A 223 -9.11 11.00 -12.73
C LEU A 223 -10.28 10.60 -13.63
N LYS A 224 -10.97 11.58 -14.23
CA LYS A 224 -12.05 11.32 -15.20
C LYS A 224 -11.54 10.54 -16.42
N ILE A 225 -10.44 10.96 -17.02
CA ILE A 225 -9.81 10.26 -18.15
C ILE A 225 -9.40 8.84 -17.75
N PHE A 226 -8.83 8.68 -16.56
CA PHE A 226 -8.42 7.36 -16.05
C PHE A 226 -9.63 6.45 -15.88
N LEU A 227 -10.74 6.94 -15.30
CA LEU A 227 -11.98 6.17 -15.19
C LEU A 227 -12.53 5.77 -16.56
N GLU A 228 -12.58 6.69 -17.53
CA GLU A 228 -13.03 6.40 -18.91
C GLU A 228 -12.15 5.35 -19.62
N GLN A 229 -10.83 5.38 -19.38
CA GLN A 229 -9.92 4.35 -19.89
C GLN A 229 -10.18 2.99 -19.23
N TYR A 230 -10.44 2.97 -17.93
CA TYR A 230 -10.75 1.74 -17.19
C TYR A 230 -12.06 1.13 -17.63
N THR A 231 -13.13 1.92 -17.79
CA THR A 231 -14.42 1.41 -18.29
C THR A 231 -14.26 0.84 -19.70
N THR A 232 -13.56 1.55 -20.59
CA THR A 232 -13.29 1.06 -21.96
C THR A 232 -12.52 -0.28 -21.94
N ARG A 233 -11.52 -0.40 -21.05
CA ARG A 233 -10.74 -1.63 -20.87
C ARG A 233 -11.59 -2.78 -20.33
N GLU A 234 -12.45 -2.51 -19.36
CA GLU A 234 -13.36 -3.49 -18.77
C GLU A 234 -14.37 -4.00 -19.80
N GLU A 235 -14.99 -3.10 -20.56
CA GLU A 235 -15.88 -3.49 -21.67
C GLU A 235 -15.16 -4.32 -22.74
N HIS A 236 -13.90 -4.00 -23.05
CA HIS A 236 -13.11 -4.78 -23.99
C HIS A 236 -12.85 -6.22 -23.48
N PHE A 237 -12.52 -6.38 -22.19
CA PHE A 237 -12.35 -7.71 -21.61
C PHE A 237 -13.67 -8.47 -21.52
N GLN A 238 -14.78 -7.80 -21.22
CA GLN A 238 -16.10 -8.41 -21.22
C GLN A 238 -16.46 -8.96 -22.60
N ARG A 239 -16.26 -8.19 -23.68
CA ARG A 239 -16.45 -8.66 -25.06
C ARG A 239 -15.53 -9.83 -25.43
N GLN A 240 -14.29 -9.84 -24.94
CA GLN A 240 -13.39 -10.98 -25.14
C GLN A 240 -13.89 -12.23 -24.43
N LEU A 241 -14.38 -12.11 -23.20
CA LEU A 241 -14.95 -13.22 -22.44
C LEU A 241 -16.15 -13.81 -23.17
N GLU A 242 -17.09 -12.97 -23.61
CA GLU A 242 -18.26 -13.38 -24.40
C GLU A 242 -17.84 -14.11 -25.69
N THR A 243 -16.81 -13.62 -26.39
CA THR A 243 -16.27 -14.28 -27.59
C THR A 243 -15.72 -15.67 -27.27
N LYS A 244 -15.02 -15.82 -26.14
CA LYS A 244 -14.47 -17.11 -25.69
C LYS A 244 -15.59 -18.06 -25.28
N ASP A 245 -16.60 -17.60 -24.56
CA ASP A 245 -17.76 -18.40 -24.18
C ASP A 245 -18.52 -18.91 -25.41
N LEU A 246 -18.77 -18.05 -26.41
CA LEU A 246 -19.37 -18.46 -27.68
C LEU A 246 -18.50 -19.49 -28.42
N THR A 247 -17.18 -19.34 -28.38
CA THR A 247 -16.25 -20.30 -28.98
C THR A 247 -16.31 -21.67 -28.28
N ILE A 248 -16.38 -21.68 -26.94
CA ILE A 248 -16.54 -22.90 -26.15
C ILE A 248 -17.88 -23.57 -26.46
N GLN A 249 -18.98 -22.82 -26.45
CA GLN A 249 -20.32 -23.34 -26.78
C GLN A 249 -20.37 -23.94 -28.19
N LEU A 250 -19.72 -23.31 -29.17
CA LEU A 250 -19.61 -23.84 -30.52
C LEU A 250 -18.84 -25.16 -30.54
N ALA A 251 -17.70 -25.23 -29.85
CA ALA A 251 -16.88 -26.45 -29.77
C ALA A 251 -17.62 -27.59 -29.06
N GLU A 252 -18.31 -27.30 -27.97
CA GLU A 252 -19.15 -28.28 -27.26
C GLU A 252 -20.28 -28.81 -28.13
N THR A 253 -20.96 -27.93 -28.87
CA THR A 253 -22.06 -28.32 -29.76
C THR A 253 -21.55 -29.22 -30.89
N LYS A 254 -20.40 -28.89 -31.49
CA LYS A 254 -19.74 -29.75 -32.49
C LYS A 254 -19.33 -31.11 -31.91
N LEU A 255 -18.79 -31.13 -30.69
CA LEU A 255 -18.42 -32.37 -30.01
C LEU A 255 -19.65 -33.24 -29.74
N ARG A 256 -20.73 -32.67 -29.19
CA ARG A 256 -21.99 -33.40 -28.94
C ARG A 256 -22.55 -33.99 -30.24
N HIS A 257 -22.56 -33.21 -31.32
CA HIS A 257 -23.00 -33.70 -32.62
C HIS A 257 -22.14 -34.87 -33.12
N GLN A 258 -20.81 -34.79 -32.98
CA GLN A 258 -19.90 -35.86 -33.38
C GLN A 258 -20.10 -37.14 -32.54
N ILE A 259 -20.31 -37.00 -31.23
CA ILE A 259 -20.63 -38.11 -30.32
C ILE A 259 -21.93 -38.79 -30.76
N GLU A 260 -22.96 -38.02 -31.09
CA GLU A 260 -24.26 -38.54 -31.53
C GLU A 260 -24.16 -39.30 -32.87
N LEU A 261 -23.41 -38.76 -33.84
CA LEU A 261 -23.13 -39.44 -35.11
C LEU A 261 -22.38 -40.75 -34.88
N THR A 262 -21.30 -40.72 -34.09
CA THR A 262 -20.50 -41.91 -33.75
C THR A 262 -21.34 -42.96 -33.03
N SER A 263 -22.22 -42.53 -32.11
CA SER A 263 -23.14 -43.43 -31.41
C SER A 263 -24.12 -44.11 -32.36
N ARG A 264 -24.70 -43.36 -33.32
CA ARG A 264 -25.59 -43.92 -34.35
C ARG A 264 -24.86 -44.91 -35.25
N GLU A 265 -23.62 -44.61 -35.64
CA GLU A 265 -22.80 -45.53 -36.43
C GLU A 265 -22.45 -46.80 -35.66
N ALA A 266 -22.04 -46.67 -34.39
CA ALA A 266 -21.77 -47.80 -33.51
C ALA A 266 -23.00 -48.70 -33.34
N GLU A 267 -24.20 -48.13 -33.22
CA GLU A 267 -25.45 -48.88 -33.15
C GLU A 267 -25.75 -49.64 -34.45
N LYS A 268 -25.56 -49.01 -35.62
CA LYS A 268 -25.69 -49.69 -36.92
C LYS A 268 -24.71 -50.85 -37.07
N VAL A 269 -23.45 -50.64 -36.69
CA VAL A 269 -22.41 -51.68 -36.72
C VAL A 269 -22.81 -52.82 -35.79
N LYS A 270 -23.28 -52.53 -34.57
CA LYS A 270 -23.75 -53.54 -33.61
C LYS A 270 -24.88 -54.38 -34.19
N ILE A 271 -25.93 -53.76 -34.73
CA ILE A 271 -27.07 -54.47 -35.34
C ILE A 271 -26.60 -55.35 -36.51
N THR A 272 -25.69 -54.84 -37.34
CA THR A 272 -25.17 -55.58 -38.49
C THR A 272 -24.34 -56.78 -38.05
N LEU A 273 -23.50 -56.60 -37.01
CA LEU A 273 -22.70 -57.66 -36.42
C LEU A 273 -23.59 -58.75 -35.80
N ASP A 274 -24.63 -58.37 -35.06
CA ASP A 274 -25.58 -59.30 -34.45
C ASP A 274 -26.30 -60.13 -35.52
N LYS A 275 -26.78 -59.49 -36.62
CA LYS A 275 -27.35 -60.19 -37.77
C LYS A 275 -26.35 -61.13 -38.46
N SER A 276 -25.09 -60.69 -38.62
CA SER A 276 -24.04 -61.52 -39.22
C SER A 276 -23.75 -62.76 -38.38
N LYS A 277 -23.72 -62.63 -37.05
CA LYS A 277 -23.60 -63.77 -36.14
C LYS A 277 -24.79 -64.71 -36.27
N GLU A 278 -26.01 -64.17 -36.30
CA GLU A 278 -27.23 -64.96 -36.44
C GLU A 278 -27.25 -65.76 -37.76
N PHE A 279 -26.77 -65.18 -38.87
CA PHE A 279 -26.61 -65.90 -40.13
C PHE A 279 -25.51 -66.96 -40.05
N SER A 280 -24.35 -66.65 -39.46
CA SER A 280 -23.26 -67.61 -39.25
C SER A 280 -23.72 -68.81 -38.42
N ASP A 281 -24.46 -68.58 -37.34
CA ASP A 281 -24.98 -69.66 -36.48
C ASP A 281 -25.99 -70.54 -37.25
N ARG A 282 -26.86 -69.92 -38.06
CA ARG A 282 -27.77 -70.68 -38.95
C ARG A 282 -27.03 -71.48 -40.00
N GLU A 283 -25.97 -70.93 -40.60
CA GLU A 283 -25.15 -71.62 -41.59
C GLU A 283 -24.49 -72.86 -40.97
N VAL A 284 -23.91 -72.74 -39.77
CA VAL A 284 -23.34 -73.87 -39.03
C VAL A 284 -24.40 -74.94 -38.75
N GLN A 285 -25.62 -74.55 -38.34
CA GLN A 285 -26.72 -75.48 -38.12
C GLN A 285 -27.16 -76.21 -39.40
N LEU A 286 -27.28 -75.48 -40.52
CA LEU A 286 -27.64 -76.07 -41.81
C LEU A 286 -26.55 -77.03 -42.31
N GLN A 287 -25.28 -76.67 -42.14
CA GLN A 287 -24.16 -77.55 -42.47
C GLN A 287 -24.20 -78.84 -41.62
N ALA A 288 -24.49 -78.73 -40.33
CA ALA A 288 -24.66 -79.90 -39.47
C ALA A 288 -25.83 -80.80 -39.92
N GLN A 289 -26.96 -80.21 -40.36
CA GLN A 289 -28.07 -80.97 -40.93
C GLN A 289 -27.67 -81.65 -42.24
N LEU A 290 -26.97 -80.95 -43.14
CA LEU A 290 -26.50 -81.52 -44.40
C LEU A 290 -25.55 -82.70 -44.16
N ASN A 291 -24.62 -82.56 -43.22
CA ASN A 291 -23.72 -83.64 -42.82
C ASN A 291 -24.51 -84.85 -42.28
N SER A 292 -25.52 -84.62 -41.42
CA SER A 292 -26.40 -85.70 -40.93
C SER A 292 -27.17 -86.39 -42.07
N TYR A 293 -27.65 -85.65 -43.07
CA TYR A 293 -28.29 -86.25 -44.23
C TYR A 293 -27.30 -87.03 -45.10
N SER A 294 -26.07 -86.54 -45.27
CA SER A 294 -25.00 -87.27 -45.96
C SER A 294 -24.71 -88.61 -45.27
N GLU A 295 -24.54 -88.61 -43.94
CA GLU A 295 -24.31 -89.83 -43.17
C GLU A 295 -25.49 -90.82 -43.32
N LYS A 296 -26.74 -90.33 -43.28
CA LYS A 296 -27.91 -91.18 -43.52
C LYS A 296 -27.92 -91.75 -44.93
N PHE A 297 -27.52 -90.96 -45.94
CA PHE A 297 -27.45 -91.41 -47.31
C PHE A 297 -26.38 -92.50 -47.48
N ASP A 298 -25.21 -92.34 -46.85
CA ASP A 298 -24.16 -93.35 -46.82
C ASP A 298 -24.66 -94.66 -46.21
N VAL A 299 -25.42 -94.60 -45.11
CA VAL A 299 -26.05 -95.79 -44.51
C VAL A 299 -27.04 -96.45 -45.47
N VAL A 300 -27.88 -95.68 -46.16
CA VAL A 300 -28.82 -96.21 -47.17
C VAL A 300 -28.06 -96.85 -48.32
N GLN A 301 -27.01 -96.20 -48.83
CA GLN A 301 -26.18 -96.71 -49.92
C GLN A 301 -25.44 -98.00 -49.51
N GLN A 302 -24.91 -98.07 -48.29
CA GLN A 302 -24.31 -99.30 -47.74
C GLN A 302 -25.37 -100.41 -47.62
N THR A 303 -26.56 -100.09 -47.12
CA THR A 303 -27.68 -101.04 -46.99
C THR A 303 -28.13 -101.55 -48.35
N LEU A 304 -28.25 -100.67 -49.35
CA LEU A 304 -28.60 -101.02 -50.72
C LEU A 304 -27.53 -101.91 -51.36
N THR A 305 -26.26 -101.58 -51.15
CA THR A 305 -25.13 -102.39 -51.64
C THR A 305 -25.16 -103.79 -51.03
N LYS A 306 -25.37 -103.88 -49.70
CA LYS A 306 -25.52 -105.16 -49.00
C LYS A 306 -26.75 -105.93 -49.47
N SER A 307 -27.87 -105.24 -49.73
CA SER A 307 -29.08 -105.85 -50.28
C SER A 307 -28.84 -106.41 -51.69
N ASN A 308 -28.16 -105.67 -52.57
CA ASN A 308 -27.77 -106.15 -53.90
C ASN A 308 -26.83 -107.37 -53.84
N GLN A 309 -25.88 -107.38 -52.91
CA GLN A 309 -25.03 -108.55 -52.66
C GLN A 309 -25.86 -109.75 -52.21
N MET A 310 -26.81 -109.56 -51.29
CA MET A 310 -27.72 -110.61 -50.83
C MET A 310 -28.63 -111.13 -51.96
N PHE A 311 -29.16 -110.25 -52.82
CA PHE A 311 -29.93 -110.68 -54.00
C PHE A 311 -29.09 -111.50 -54.98
N THR A 312 -27.84 -111.10 -55.20
CA THR A 312 -26.91 -111.85 -56.05
C THR A 312 -26.63 -113.23 -55.46
N ALA A 313 -26.33 -113.31 -54.16
CA ALA A 313 -26.13 -114.58 -53.46
C ALA A 313 -27.38 -115.47 -53.48
N PHE A 314 -28.57 -114.92 -53.24
CA PHE A 314 -29.82 -115.68 -53.35
C PHE A 314 -30.07 -116.21 -54.75
N ARG A 315 -29.75 -115.42 -55.78
CA ARG A 315 -29.84 -115.87 -57.18
C ARG A 315 -28.89 -117.02 -57.47
N GLU A 316 -27.64 -116.93 -56.99
CA GLU A 316 -26.66 -118.01 -57.09
C GLU A 316 -27.12 -119.29 -56.35
N GLU A 317 -27.66 -119.16 -55.14
CA GLU A 317 -28.22 -120.28 -54.39
C GLU A 317 -29.47 -120.87 -55.06
N MET A 318 -30.37 -120.04 -55.62
CA MET A 318 -31.49 -120.51 -56.44
C MET A 318 -31.01 -121.29 -57.67
N ASP A 319 -29.98 -120.82 -58.37
CA ASP A 319 -29.39 -121.53 -59.51
C ASP A 319 -28.75 -122.87 -59.08
N LYS A 320 -28.07 -122.90 -57.93
CA LYS A 320 -27.58 -124.16 -57.34
C LYS A 320 -28.73 -125.10 -56.99
N MET A 321 -29.77 -124.60 -56.33
CA MET A 321 -30.95 -125.36 -55.96
C MET A 321 -31.68 -125.89 -57.21
N ALA A 322 -31.81 -125.09 -58.28
CA ALA A 322 -32.38 -125.54 -59.54
C ALA A 322 -31.53 -126.66 -60.19
N LYS A 323 -30.19 -126.56 -60.12
CA LYS A 323 -29.28 -127.61 -60.58
C LYS A 323 -29.41 -128.89 -59.74
N THR A 324 -29.49 -128.79 -58.42
CA THR A 324 -29.67 -129.95 -57.53
C THR A 324 -31.04 -130.60 -57.73
N THR A 325 -32.12 -129.81 -57.85
CA THR A 325 -33.46 -130.31 -58.19
C THR A 325 -33.44 -131.09 -59.50
N LYS A 326 -32.84 -130.54 -60.57
CA LYS A 326 -32.69 -131.27 -61.85
C LYS A 326 -31.89 -132.57 -61.72
N LYS A 327 -30.86 -132.60 -60.85
CA LYS A 327 -30.07 -133.81 -60.59
C LYS A 327 -30.92 -134.86 -59.87
N LEU A 328 -31.63 -134.46 -58.82
CA LEU A 328 -32.53 -135.34 -58.07
C LEU A 328 -33.68 -135.86 -58.92
N GLU A 329 -34.24 -135.04 -59.82
CA GLU A 329 -35.25 -135.47 -60.79
C GLU A 329 -34.70 -136.58 -61.72
N LYS A 330 -33.47 -136.44 -62.23
CA LYS A 330 -32.81 -137.48 -63.03
C LYS A 330 -32.58 -138.76 -62.22
N GLU A 331 -32.12 -138.64 -60.98
CA GLU A 331 -31.93 -139.78 -60.08
C GLU A 331 -33.25 -140.48 -59.75
N ASN A 332 -34.32 -139.73 -59.50
CA ASN A 332 -35.66 -140.26 -59.25
C ASN A 332 -36.22 -140.98 -60.48
N LEU A 333 -36.04 -140.41 -61.69
CA LEU A 333 -36.40 -141.05 -62.94
C LEU A 333 -35.61 -142.35 -63.17
N ALA A 334 -34.32 -142.36 -62.83
CA ALA A 334 -33.49 -143.57 -62.89
C ALA A 334 -33.95 -144.64 -61.90
N LEU A 335 -34.31 -144.26 -60.67
CA LEU A 335 -34.88 -145.16 -59.67
C LEU A 335 -36.22 -145.74 -60.13
N LYS A 336 -37.10 -144.92 -60.72
CA LYS A 336 -38.36 -145.40 -61.31
C LYS A 336 -38.12 -146.42 -62.43
N ARG A 337 -37.14 -146.19 -63.31
CA ARG A 337 -36.74 -147.18 -64.33
C ARG A 337 -36.24 -148.46 -63.69
N LYS A 338 -35.40 -148.37 -62.67
CA LYS A 338 -34.85 -149.52 -61.96
C LYS A 338 -35.93 -150.34 -61.25
N CYS A 339 -36.93 -149.70 -60.65
CA CYS A 339 -38.11 -150.39 -60.11
C CYS A 339 -38.89 -151.09 -61.22
N ALA A 340 -39.15 -150.42 -62.35
CA ALA A 340 -39.87 -151.04 -63.48
C ALA A 340 -39.13 -152.26 -64.06
N GLU A 341 -37.79 -152.20 -64.14
CA GLU A 341 -36.95 -153.34 -64.52
C GLU A 341 -37.05 -154.49 -63.50
N TYR A 342 -37.05 -154.18 -62.20
CA TYR A 342 -37.21 -155.16 -61.13
C TYR A 342 -38.60 -155.83 -61.18
N ASP A 343 -39.65 -155.05 -61.38
CA ASP A 343 -41.03 -155.53 -61.53
C ASP A 343 -41.16 -156.42 -62.77
N SER A 344 -40.56 -156.01 -63.90
CA SER A 344 -40.51 -156.82 -65.13
C SER A 344 -39.77 -158.14 -64.91
N GLY A 345 -38.62 -158.13 -64.23
CA GLY A 345 -37.88 -159.34 -63.87
C GLY A 345 -38.66 -160.27 -62.93
N ALA A 346 -39.38 -159.70 -61.96
CA ALA A 346 -40.24 -160.46 -61.06
C ALA A 346 -41.40 -161.14 -61.82
N ILE A 347 -42.04 -160.44 -62.77
CA ILE A 347 -43.10 -161.00 -63.61
C ILE A 347 -42.57 -162.17 -64.47
N ALA A 348 -41.40 -162.01 -65.09
CA ALA A 348 -40.78 -163.07 -65.90
C ALA A 348 -40.46 -164.33 -65.06
N SER A 349 -39.99 -164.17 -63.82
CA SER A 349 -39.74 -165.29 -62.90
C SER A 349 -41.03 -166.02 -62.50
N ILE A 350 -42.14 -165.30 -62.30
CA ILE A 350 -43.44 -165.89 -61.99
C ILE A 350 -43.95 -166.72 -63.18
N GLN A 351 -43.85 -166.20 -64.41
CA GLN A 351 -44.27 -166.93 -65.62
C GLN A 351 -43.47 -168.23 -65.83
N GLY A 352 -42.17 -168.23 -65.54
CA GLY A 352 -41.34 -169.44 -65.61
C GLY A 352 -41.75 -170.54 -64.60
N LYS A 353 -42.20 -170.15 -63.40
CA LYS A 353 -42.69 -171.11 -62.40
C LYS A 353 -44.03 -171.75 -62.78
N VAL A 354 -44.92 -170.99 -63.42
CA VAL A 354 -46.21 -171.50 -63.91
C VAL A 354 -46.02 -172.57 -65.00
N ALA A 355 -45.13 -172.33 -65.96
CA ALA A 355 -44.84 -173.28 -67.04
C ALA A 355 -44.30 -174.63 -66.54
N SER A 356 -43.42 -174.62 -65.52
CA SER A 356 -42.87 -175.84 -64.90
C SER A 356 -43.93 -176.65 -64.14
N ALA A 357 -44.90 -175.98 -63.51
CA ALA A 357 -46.00 -176.65 -62.82
C ALA A 357 -46.92 -177.42 -63.79
N GLU A 358 -47.22 -176.86 -64.96
CA GLU A 358 -48.04 -177.51 -65.98
C GLU A 358 -47.40 -178.78 -66.58
N GLU A 359 -46.08 -178.79 -66.71
CA GLU A 359 -45.32 -179.94 -67.23
C GLU A 359 -45.30 -181.12 -66.22
N THR A 360 -45.27 -180.80 -64.92
CA THR A 360 -45.29 -181.77 -63.82
C THR A 360 -46.62 -182.53 -63.76
N ILE A 361 -47.74 -181.86 -64.01
CA ILE A 361 -49.08 -182.47 -64.03
C ILE A 361 -49.20 -183.51 -65.17
N LYS A 362 -48.70 -183.17 -66.37
CA LYS A 362 -48.74 -184.07 -67.55
C LYS A 362 -47.95 -185.36 -67.34
N LEU A 363 -46.82 -185.29 -66.62
CA LEU A 363 -46.01 -186.47 -66.28
C LEU A 363 -46.73 -187.37 -65.25
N GLN A 364 -47.44 -186.77 -64.30
CA GLN A 364 -48.20 -187.49 -63.27
C GLN A 364 -49.33 -188.35 -63.85
N GLU A 365 -50.02 -187.87 -64.90
CA GLU A 365 -51.08 -188.64 -65.57
C GLU A 365 -50.55 -189.85 -66.35
N LYS A 366 -49.34 -189.76 -66.92
CA LYS A 366 -48.70 -190.87 -67.64
C LYS A 366 -48.29 -192.01 -66.70
N VAL A 367 -47.86 -191.68 -65.48
CA VAL A 367 -47.50 -192.69 -64.45
C VAL A 367 -48.71 -193.51 -64.04
N LYS A 368 -49.87 -192.87 -63.80
CA LYS A 368 -51.11 -193.59 -63.41
C LYS A 368 -51.58 -194.60 -64.45
N LYS A 369 -51.40 -194.32 -65.74
CA LYS A 369 -51.74 -195.26 -66.84
C LYS A 369 -50.83 -196.49 -66.88
N LEU A 370 -49.55 -196.33 -66.54
CA LEU A 370 -48.58 -197.43 -66.51
C LEU A 370 -48.78 -198.36 -65.29
N GLU A 371 -49.21 -197.81 -64.15
CA GLU A 371 -49.49 -198.60 -62.93
C GLU A 371 -50.69 -199.55 -63.08
N SER A 372 -51.68 -199.19 -63.91
CA SER A 372 -52.83 -200.04 -64.22
C SER A 372 -52.45 -201.26 -65.08
N LEU A 373 -51.47 -201.11 -65.97
CA LEU A 373 -51.02 -202.15 -66.90
C LEU A 373 -50.17 -203.24 -66.20
N CYS A 374 -49.37 -202.86 -65.20
CA CYS A 374 -48.55 -203.80 -64.43
C CYS A 374 -49.37 -204.75 -63.52
N ARG A 375 -50.55 -204.33 -63.03
CA ARG A 375 -51.41 -205.20 -62.21
C ARG A 375 -52.13 -206.28 -63.03
N HIS A 376 -52.50 -206.01 -64.28
CA HIS A 376 -53.11 -207.01 -65.17
C HIS A 376 -52.11 -208.09 -65.59
N LEU A 377 -50.86 -207.71 -65.92
CA LEU A 377 -49.83 -208.64 -66.39
C LEU A 377 -49.21 -209.52 -65.28
N GLN A 378 -49.36 -209.17 -64.00
CA GLN A 378 -48.89 -210.00 -62.87
C GLN A 378 -49.88 -211.10 -62.46
N ALA A 379 -51.18 -210.95 -62.72
CA ALA A 379 -52.16 -211.98 -62.40
C ALA A 379 -52.10 -213.15 -63.42
N GLU A 380 -51.83 -212.85 -64.69
CA GLU A 380 -51.72 -213.85 -65.77
C GLU A 380 -50.48 -214.77 -65.60
N ARG A 381 -49.42 -214.26 -64.97
CA ARG A 381 -48.17 -215.01 -64.73
C ARG A 381 -48.28 -216.10 -63.66
N LYS A 382 -49.26 -216.01 -62.73
CA LYS A 382 -49.49 -217.07 -61.73
C LYS A 382 -50.25 -218.29 -62.29
N SER A 383 -50.82 -218.20 -63.49
CA SER A 383 -51.63 -219.26 -64.09
C SER A 383 -50.84 -220.29 -64.93
N ILE A 384 -49.56 -220.05 -65.26
CA ILE A 384 -48.86 -220.80 -66.33
C ILE A 384 -47.71 -221.71 -65.86
N GLN A 385 -47.29 -221.67 -64.58
CA GLN A 385 -46.01 -222.29 -64.20
C GLN A 385 -46.04 -223.52 -63.26
N GLN A 386 -47.19 -224.12 -62.95
CA GLN A 386 -47.23 -225.37 -62.16
C GLN A 386 -48.29 -226.38 -62.66
N ALA A 387 -48.26 -226.70 -63.95
CA ALA A 387 -48.86 -227.92 -64.53
C ALA A 387 -48.11 -228.37 -65.80
N THR A 388 -46.79 -228.52 -65.69
CA THR A 388 -45.98 -229.37 -66.59
C THR A 388 -44.93 -230.09 -65.75
N ASP A 389 -45.40 -231.22 -65.23
CA ASP A 389 -44.63 -232.29 -64.62
C ASP A 389 -43.96 -233.17 -65.70
N LEU A 390 -42.80 -233.73 -65.34
CA LEU A 390 -42.23 -235.04 -65.74
C LEU A 390 -41.63 -235.23 -67.16
N SER A 391 -40.29 -235.10 -67.26
CA SER A 391 -39.42 -236.11 -67.91
C SER A 391 -37.91 -235.86 -67.66
N ALA A 392 -37.23 -236.89 -67.10
CA ALA A 392 -35.78 -237.10 -66.90
C ALA A 392 -35.06 -236.21 -65.83
N ALA A 393 -34.98 -236.55 -64.54
CA ALA A 393 -34.54 -237.78 -63.84
C ALA A 393 -33.03 -238.10 -63.94
N ALA A 394 -32.34 -237.81 -62.81
CA ALA A 394 -31.41 -238.68 -62.06
C ALA A 394 -30.07 -237.98 -61.77
N ALA A 395 -29.86 -237.46 -60.57
CA ALA A 395 -29.47 -238.20 -59.34
C ALA A 395 -27.98 -237.87 -59.07
N THR A 396 -27.46 -237.61 -57.88
CA THR A 396 -27.89 -237.86 -56.50
C THR A 396 -26.82 -237.17 -55.65
N GLU A 397 -27.15 -236.56 -54.52
CA GLU A 397 -26.85 -237.00 -53.13
C GLU A 397 -26.53 -235.68 -52.39
N SER A 398 -26.77 -235.45 -51.11
CA SER A 398 -27.29 -236.24 -50.01
C SER A 398 -27.56 -235.26 -48.86
N ALA A 399 -28.58 -235.58 -48.07
CA ALA A 399 -28.69 -235.33 -46.64
C ALA A 399 -28.40 -233.93 -46.03
N LYS A 400 -29.50 -233.36 -45.51
CA LYS A 400 -29.68 -232.77 -44.17
C LYS A 400 -28.70 -231.68 -43.72
N ARG A 401 -29.26 -230.49 -43.52
CA ARG A 401 -29.94 -230.17 -42.25
C ARG A 401 -31.09 -229.20 -42.45
#